data_AF-A0A7S2BLT8-F1
#
_entry.id   AF-A0A7S2BLT8-F1
#
_cell.length_a   1.000
_cell.length_b   1.000
_cell.length_c   1.000
_cell.angle_alpha   90.00
_cell.angle_beta   90.00
_cell.angle_gamma   90.00
#
_symmetry.space_group_name_H-M   'P 1'
#
loop_
_entity.id
_entity.type
_entity.pdbx_description
1 polymer ?
#
loop_
_entity_poly.entity_id
_entity_poly.type
_entity_poly.pdbx_seq_one_letter_code
_entity_poly.pdbx_strand_id
1 'polypeptide(L)'
;KRAAPRQEWEVRPQLDSNLVTVALHGLYDKQLVDLNAWPSFYEDMQEDVEKECGRHGEVLRCFADRKAPRASVWLCFAAPGQAKACFDDMNQRCFAGRRVTAEILSEDVWLKVA
;
A
#
# COMPACT_ATOMS: atom_id res chain seq x y z
N LYS A 1 -31.72 39.25 -16.81
CA LYS A 1 -30.31 39.29 -16.36
C LYS A 1 -29.95 37.88 -15.91
N ARG A 2 -29.20 37.11 -16.71
CA ARG A 2 -28.82 35.74 -16.36
C ARG A 2 -27.65 35.81 -15.38
N ALA A 3 -27.79 35.21 -14.21
CA ALA A 3 -26.67 34.96 -13.31
C ALA A 3 -25.83 33.81 -13.91
N ALA A 4 -24.53 34.01 -14.05
CA ALA A 4 -23.60 32.95 -14.40
C ALA A 4 -23.46 31.97 -13.22
N PRO A 5 -23.30 30.66 -13.45
CA PRO A 5 -23.13 29.70 -12.38
C PRO A 5 -21.77 29.88 -11.69
N ARG A 6 -21.79 29.74 -10.37
CA ARG A 6 -20.64 29.81 -9.45
C ARG A 6 -19.60 28.76 -9.85
N GLN A 7 -18.36 29.18 -10.13
CA GLN A 7 -17.25 28.23 -10.31
C GLN A 7 -16.95 27.56 -8.97
N GLU A 8 -17.43 26.32 -8.84
CA GLU A 8 -17.01 25.37 -7.82
C GLU A 8 -15.63 24.88 -8.24
N TRP A 9 -14.57 25.39 -7.60
CA TRP A 9 -13.22 24.93 -7.86
C TRP A 9 -13.11 23.52 -7.27
N GLU A 10 -12.97 22.53 -8.14
CA GLU A 10 -12.67 21.16 -7.74
C GLU A 10 -11.39 21.18 -6.90
N VAL A 11 -11.51 20.87 -5.60
CA VAL A 11 -10.37 20.68 -4.72
C VAL A 11 -9.64 19.45 -5.22
N ARG A 12 -8.63 19.64 -6.06
CA ARG A 12 -7.72 18.53 -6.37
C ARG A 12 -6.96 18.22 -5.09
N PRO A 13 -6.98 16.97 -4.58
CA PRO A 13 -6.15 16.63 -3.44
C PRO A 13 -4.71 16.94 -3.83
N GLN A 14 -4.07 17.81 -3.05
CA GLN A 14 -2.65 18.12 -3.22
C GLN A 14 -1.88 16.84 -2.86
N LEU A 15 -1.41 16.14 -3.88
CA LEU A 15 -0.50 15.01 -3.71
C LEU A 15 0.78 15.54 -3.08
N ASP A 16 1.14 15.03 -1.91
CA ASP A 16 2.41 15.35 -1.28
C ASP A 16 3.52 14.60 -2.03
N SER A 17 4.38 15.35 -2.71
CA SER A 17 5.47 14.80 -3.53
C SER A 17 6.57 14.13 -2.71
N ASN A 18 6.55 14.27 -1.38
CA ASN A 18 7.49 13.59 -0.50
C ASN A 18 6.98 12.21 -0.05
N LEU A 19 5.69 11.94 -0.20
CA LEU A 19 5.12 10.63 0.11
C LEU A 19 5.43 9.63 -0.99
N VAL A 20 5.97 8.49 -0.58
CA VAL A 20 6.36 7.42 -1.49
C VAL A 20 5.75 6.12 -1.00
N THR A 21 5.14 5.40 -1.94
CA THR A 21 4.47 4.14 -1.65
C THR A 21 5.35 2.98 -2.09
N VAL A 22 5.44 1.95 -1.25
CA VAL A 22 5.98 0.64 -1.61
C VAL A 22 4.83 -0.34 -1.73
N ALA A 23 4.68 -0.98 -2.89
CA ALA A 23 3.77 -2.10 -3.06
C ALA A 23 4.55 -3.41 -2.92
N LEU A 24 4.14 -4.27 -2.00
CA LEU A 24 4.65 -5.62 -1.86
C LEU A 24 3.66 -6.59 -2.51
N HIS A 25 4.16 -7.52 -3.33
CA HIS A 25 3.35 -8.50 -4.05
C HIS A 25 3.72 -9.94 -3.71
N GLY A 26 2.78 -10.85 -3.91
CA GLY A 26 2.99 -12.28 -3.68
C GLY A 26 2.98 -12.68 -2.21
N LEU A 27 2.41 -11.83 -1.34
CA LEU A 27 2.38 -12.03 0.12
C LEU A 27 1.59 -13.27 0.52
N TYR A 28 0.61 -13.66 -0.28
CA TYR A 28 -0.24 -14.81 0.01
C TYR A 28 -0.72 -15.50 -1.25
N ASP A 29 -1.33 -16.68 -1.06
CA ASP A 29 -1.98 -17.42 -2.13
C ASP A 29 -3.49 -17.40 -1.95
N LYS A 30 -4.21 -16.80 -2.90
CA LYS A 30 -5.66 -16.70 -2.85
C LYS A 30 -6.34 -18.08 -2.81
N GLN A 31 -5.71 -19.12 -3.35
CA GLN A 31 -6.27 -20.47 -3.37
C GLN A 31 -6.07 -21.22 -2.05
N LEU A 32 -5.13 -20.78 -1.21
CA LEU A 32 -4.80 -21.43 0.06
C LEU A 32 -5.41 -20.71 1.27
N VAL A 33 -5.85 -19.47 1.10
CA VAL A 33 -6.48 -18.70 2.18
C VAL A 33 -7.95 -19.10 2.32
N ASP A 34 -8.28 -19.72 3.44
CA ASP A 34 -9.66 -20.01 3.85
C ASP A 34 -10.18 -18.92 4.80
N LEU A 35 -10.97 -17.98 4.26
CA LEU A 35 -11.53 -16.87 5.04
C LEU A 35 -12.67 -17.29 5.99
N ASN A 36 -13.24 -18.48 5.83
CA ASN A 36 -14.20 -19.00 6.82
C ASN A 36 -13.47 -19.49 8.06
N ALA A 37 -12.32 -20.15 7.88
CA ALA A 37 -11.46 -20.60 8.95
C ALA A 37 -10.68 -19.43 9.60
N TRP A 38 -10.31 -18.43 8.80
CA TRP A 38 -9.53 -17.27 9.25
C TRP A 38 -10.09 -15.94 8.71
N PRO A 39 -11.15 -15.40 9.37
CA PRO A 39 -11.80 -14.17 8.91
C PRO A 39 -10.94 -12.91 9.00
N SER A 40 -9.98 -12.88 9.94
CA SER A 40 -9.06 -11.75 10.19
C SER A 40 -7.79 -11.79 9.35
N PHE A 41 -7.69 -12.70 8.37
CA PHE A 41 -6.47 -12.91 7.59
C PHE A 41 -5.84 -11.62 7.05
N TYR A 42 -6.66 -10.72 6.50
CA TYR A 42 -6.16 -9.50 5.88
C TYR A 42 -5.71 -8.48 6.91
N GLU A 43 -6.43 -8.36 8.02
CA GLU A 43 -6.05 -7.50 9.15
C GLU A 43 -4.71 -7.98 9.74
N ASP A 44 -4.59 -9.28 10.04
CA ASP A 44 -3.37 -9.87 10.61
C ASP A 44 -2.17 -9.73 9.64
N MET A 45 -2.37 -9.98 8.34
CA MET A 45 -1.34 -9.77 7.32
C MET A 45 -0.94 -8.29 7.23
N GLN A 46 -1.89 -7.37 7.31
CA GLN A 46 -1.60 -5.94 7.25
C GLN A 46 -0.78 -5.51 8.47
N GLU A 47 -1.13 -5.98 9.67
CA GLU A 47 -0.37 -5.71 10.90
C GLU A 47 1.06 -6.27 10.84
N ASP A 48 1.23 -7.51 10.35
CA ASP A 48 2.55 -8.13 10.18
C ASP A 48 3.42 -7.36 9.20
N VAL A 49 2.84 -6.95 8.06
CA VAL A 49 3.54 -6.17 7.04
C VAL A 49 3.88 -4.77 7.54
N GLU A 50 2.96 -4.08 8.20
CA GLU A 50 3.18 -2.76 8.78
C GLU A 50 4.27 -2.79 9.85
N LYS A 51 4.25 -3.80 10.73
CA LYS A 51 5.24 -3.98 11.78
C LYS A 51 6.63 -4.27 11.21
N GLU A 52 6.75 -5.16 10.23
CA GLU A 52 8.04 -5.48 9.62
C GLU A 52 8.58 -4.29 8.82
N CYS A 53 7.73 -3.66 8.00
CA CYS A 53 8.14 -2.56 7.12
C CYS A 53 8.39 -1.25 7.89
N GLY A 54 7.72 -1.05 9.03
CA GLY A 54 7.92 0.10 9.93
C GLY A 54 9.33 0.19 10.52
N ARG A 55 10.13 -0.89 10.43
CA ARG A 55 11.55 -0.88 10.81
C ARG A 55 12.41 0.04 9.93
N HIS A 56 11.91 0.40 8.75
CA HIS A 56 12.59 1.27 7.79
C HIS A 56 12.21 2.75 7.91
N GLY A 57 11.14 3.06 8.65
CA GLY A 57 10.63 4.42 8.80
C GLY A 57 9.15 4.49 9.18
N GLU A 58 8.62 5.70 9.21
CA GLU A 58 7.22 5.96 9.56
C GLU A 58 6.30 5.58 8.39
N VAL A 59 5.46 4.56 8.64
CA VAL A 59 4.39 4.15 7.73
C VAL A 59 3.16 4.99 8.06
N LEU A 60 2.71 5.80 7.11
CA LEU A 60 1.54 6.66 7.25
C LEU A 60 0.24 5.97 6.86
N ARG A 61 0.32 4.99 5.94
CA ARG A 61 -0.81 4.15 5.52
C ARG A 61 -0.31 2.76 5.17
N CYS A 62 -1.07 1.75 5.59
CA CYS A 62 -0.92 0.37 5.17
C CYS A 62 -2.28 -0.13 4.68
N PHE A 63 -2.31 -0.80 3.54
CA PHE A 63 -3.56 -1.31 2.96
C PHE A 63 -3.34 -2.65 2.27
N ALA A 64 -4.11 -3.66 2.66
CA ALA A 64 -4.19 -4.94 1.96
C ALA A 64 -5.34 -4.96 0.93
N ASP A 65 -5.02 -4.98 -0.36
CA ASP A 65 -6.04 -5.08 -1.42
C ASP A 65 -6.47 -6.53 -1.59
N ARG A 66 -7.65 -6.81 -1.06
CA ARG A 66 -8.33 -8.11 -1.14
C ARG A 66 -8.64 -8.49 -2.60
N LYS A 67 -8.88 -7.49 -3.46
CA LYS A 67 -9.27 -7.66 -4.87
C LYS A 67 -8.07 -7.73 -5.80
N ALA A 68 -6.91 -7.16 -5.47
CA ALA A 68 -5.74 -7.14 -6.33
C ALA A 68 -5.30 -8.54 -6.78
N PRO A 69 -5.05 -8.77 -8.07
CA PRO A 69 -4.65 -10.08 -8.59
C PRO A 69 -3.27 -10.52 -8.07
N ARG A 70 -2.41 -9.56 -7.70
CA ARG A 70 -1.01 -9.80 -7.32
C ARG A 70 -0.79 -10.13 -5.84
N ALA A 71 -1.87 -10.29 -5.05
CA ALA A 71 -1.80 -10.56 -3.60
C ALA A 71 -0.89 -9.54 -2.88
N SER A 72 -1.34 -8.28 -2.85
CA SER A 72 -0.47 -7.14 -2.56
C SER A 72 -0.88 -6.34 -1.32
N VAL A 73 0.09 -5.66 -0.74
CA VAL A 73 -0.07 -4.64 0.30
C VAL A 73 0.66 -3.37 -0.12
N TRP A 74 0.07 -2.21 0.11
CA TRP A 74 0.64 -0.89 -0.17
C TRP A 74 1.00 -0.21 1.14
N LEU A 75 2.22 0.31 1.21
CA LEU A 75 2.74 1.03 2.36
C LEU A 75 3.15 2.44 1.92
N CYS A 76 2.50 3.46 2.45
CA CYS A 76 2.90 4.85 2.24
C CYS A 76 3.89 5.26 3.34
N PHE A 77 5.08 5.73 2.96
CA PHE A 77 6.10 6.21 3.88
C PHE A 77 6.19 7.74 3.88
N ALA A 78 6.55 8.30 5.03
CA ALA A 78 6.71 9.74 5.22
C ALA A 78 7.89 10.35 4.45
N ALA A 79 8.88 9.53 4.04
CA ALA A 79 10.04 10.01 3.29
C ALA A 79 10.52 9.02 2.21
N PRO A 80 11.05 9.50 1.06
CA PRO A 80 11.53 8.64 -0.02
C PRO A 80 12.65 7.68 0.40
N GLY A 81 13.54 8.11 1.31
CA GLY A 81 14.63 7.28 1.82
C GLY A 81 14.14 6.05 2.61
N GLN A 82 13.03 6.19 3.34
CA GLN A 82 12.40 5.11 4.11
C GLN A 82 11.76 4.08 3.17
N ALA A 83 11.02 4.55 2.17
CA ALA A 83 10.45 3.70 1.13
C ALA A 83 11.54 2.94 0.37
N LYS A 84 12.64 3.60 0.02
CA LYS A 84 13.78 2.94 -0.64
C LYS A 84 14.40 1.84 0.24
N ALA A 85 14.61 2.12 1.53
CA ALA A 85 15.15 1.13 2.46
C ALA A 85 14.23 -0.11 2.60
N CYS A 86 12.92 0.11 2.66
CA CYS A 86 11.93 -0.96 2.66
C CYS A 86 11.96 -1.77 1.35
N PHE A 87 12.02 -1.10 0.18
CA PHE A 87 12.13 -1.76 -1.11
C PHE A 87 13.39 -2.63 -1.18
N ASP A 88 14.55 -2.11 -0.80
CA ASP A 88 15.84 -2.82 -0.87
C ASP A 88 15.84 -4.07 0.02
N ASP A 89 15.20 -4.01 1.20
CA ASP A 89 15.12 -5.15 2.13
C ASP A 89 14.09 -6.20 1.70
N MET A 90 12.93 -5.77 1.22
CA MET A 90 11.81 -6.66 0.95
C MET A 90 11.84 -7.27 -0.45
N ASN A 91 12.41 -6.59 -1.45
CA ASN A 91 12.37 -7.09 -2.82
C ASN A 91 13.15 -8.41 -2.95
N GLN A 92 12.48 -9.45 -3.45
CA GLN A 92 13.00 -10.82 -3.57
C GLN A 92 13.28 -11.55 -2.24
N ARG A 93 12.91 -10.96 -1.10
CA ARG A 93 13.02 -11.59 0.22
C ARG A 93 12.00 -12.71 0.39
N CYS A 94 12.31 -13.68 1.24
CA CYS A 94 11.33 -14.66 1.71
C CYS A 94 10.58 -14.08 2.92
N PHE A 95 9.26 -13.95 2.81
CA PHE A 95 8.36 -13.46 3.85
C PHE A 95 7.17 -14.41 3.97
N ALA A 96 6.82 -14.83 5.19
CA ALA A 96 5.79 -15.84 5.45
C ALA A 96 5.91 -17.11 4.58
N GLY A 97 7.16 -17.54 4.30
CA GLY A 97 7.44 -18.73 3.48
C GLY A 97 7.28 -18.54 1.96
N ARG A 98 7.04 -17.31 1.47
CA ARG A 98 6.92 -16.99 0.05
C ARG A 98 7.94 -15.94 -0.37
N ARG A 99 8.37 -15.99 -1.64
CA ARG A 99 9.20 -14.92 -2.20
C ARG A 99 8.32 -13.74 -2.59
N VAL A 100 8.59 -12.56 -2.03
CA VAL A 100 7.84 -11.33 -2.33
C VAL A 100 8.61 -10.46 -3.31
N THR A 101 7.90 -9.59 -4.03
CA THR A 101 8.50 -8.57 -4.90
C THR A 101 8.01 -7.20 -4.49
N ALA A 102 8.87 -6.18 -4.55
CA ALA A 102 8.50 -4.81 -4.21
C ALA A 102 8.47 -3.90 -5.45
N GLU A 103 7.67 -2.83 -5.40
CA GLU A 103 7.59 -1.77 -6.41
C GLU A 103 7.48 -0.40 -5.71
N ILE A 104 8.20 0.61 -6.21
CA ILE A 104 8.10 1.99 -5.71
C ILE A 104 7.09 2.76 -6.57
N LEU A 105 6.12 3.38 -5.92
CA LEU A 105 4.99 4.09 -6.52
C LEU A 105 4.88 5.50 -5.93
N SER A 106 4.36 6.43 -6.74
CA SER A 106 3.95 7.75 -6.28
C SER A 106 2.61 7.71 -5.54
N GLU A 107 2.34 8.77 -4.79
CA GLU A 107 1.14 8.92 -3.95
C GLU A 107 -0.19 8.84 -4.74
N ASP A 108 -0.19 9.11 -6.06
CA ASP A 108 -1.40 9.05 -6.89
C ASP A 108 -2.00 7.64 -6.97
N VAL A 109 -1.24 6.60 -6.63
CA VAL A 109 -1.76 5.23 -6.53
C VAL A 109 -2.96 5.16 -5.56
N TRP A 110 -2.95 5.95 -4.49
CA TRP A 110 -4.02 5.99 -3.48
C TRP A 110 -5.33 6.56 -4.00
N LEU A 111 -5.31 7.31 -5.11
CA LEU A 111 -6.53 7.74 -5.79
C LEU A 111 -7.22 6.60 -6.55
N LYS A 112 -6.53 5.48 -6.77
CA LYS A 112 -6.99 4.34 -7.57
C LYS A 112 -7.32 3.11 -6.72
N VAL A 113 -6.74 3.00 -5.52
CA VAL A 113 -6.97 1.88 -4.59
C VAL A 113 -8.04 2.16 -3.53
N ALA A 114 -8.54 3.40 -3.45
CA ALA A 114 -9.64 3.81 -2.56
C ALA A 114 -11.03 3.50 -3.14
#